data_AF-A0A1G5U5M6-F1
#
_entry.id   AF-A0A1G5U5M6-F1
#
_cell.length_a   1.000
_cell.length_b   1.000
_cell.length_c   1.000
_cell.angle_alpha   90.00
_cell.angle_beta   90.00
_cell.angle_gamma   90.00
#
_symmetry.space_group_name_H-M   'P 1'
#
loop_
_entity.id
_entity.type
_entity.pdbx_description
1 polymer ?
#
loop_
_entity_poly.entity_id
_entity_poly.type
_entity_poly.pdbx_seq_one_letter_code
_entity_poly.pdbx_strand_id
1 'polypeptide(L)'
;MNDATSIEALFVESFNRDLAALDCPARVSTPLGDNPDRVLELHDPEGRFLCFVPESSSPEMVKIAYRLYLQGLHIGEQLAWAKLQRMVGTTFDLAN
;
A
#
# COMPACT_ATOMS: atom_id res chain seq x y z
N MET A 1 19.31 16.38 25.77
CA MET A 1 18.43 16.36 24.58
C MET A 1 17.56 15.13 24.78
N ASN A 2 16.31 15.31 25.22
CA ASN A 2 15.49 14.20 25.71
C ASN A 2 15.02 13.35 24.53
N ASP A 3 15.56 12.14 24.49
CA ASP A 3 15.27 11.06 23.55
C ASP A 3 13.94 10.39 23.90
N ALA A 4 12.87 11.19 23.90
CA ALA A 4 11.51 10.72 24.16
C ALA A 4 10.89 10.31 22.82
N THR A 5 11.13 9.07 22.39
CA THR A 5 10.34 8.44 21.32
C THR A 5 8.86 8.61 21.67
N SER A 6 8.10 9.29 20.81
CA SER A 6 6.67 9.50 21.04
C SER A 6 5.94 8.16 21.05
N ILE A 7 4.84 8.07 21.81
CA ILE A 7 3.98 6.87 21.83
C ILE A 7 3.53 6.49 20.41
N GLU A 8 3.28 7.51 19.59
CA GLU A 8 2.92 7.35 18.18
C GLU A 8 4.05 6.72 17.35
N ALA A 9 5.30 7.13 17.55
CA ALA A 9 6.44 6.51 16.88
C ALA A 9 6.61 5.03 17.29
N LEU A 10 6.42 4.71 18.58
CA LEU A 10 6.43 3.32 19.06
C LEU A 10 5.29 2.49 18.48
N PHE A 11 4.09 3.08 18.34
CA PHE A 11 2.94 2.43 17.72
C PHE A 11 3.23 2.11 16.25
N VAL A 12 3.71 3.09 15.47
CA VAL A 12 4.07 2.89 14.05
C VAL A 12 5.18 1.85 13.90
N GLU A 13 6.18 1.87 14.78
CA GLU A 13 7.26 0.88 14.76
C GLU A 13 6.72 -0.54 15.03
N SER A 14 5.88 -0.70 16.06
CA SER A 14 5.25 -1.98 16.38
C SER A 14 4.38 -2.47 15.23
N PHE A 15 3.57 -1.59 14.65
CA PHE A 15 2.68 -1.94 13.54
C PHE A 15 3.47 -2.43 12.32
N ASN A 16 4.56 -1.75 11.98
CA ASN A 16 5.44 -2.15 10.88
C ASN A 16 6.15 -3.48 11.14
N ARG A 17 6.49 -3.77 12.41
CA ARG A 17 7.03 -5.07 12.81
C ARG A 17 6.00 -6.18 12.60
N ASP A 18 4.74 -5.95 12.97
CA ASP A 18 3.66 -6.91 12.77
C ASP A 18 3.37 -7.14 11.28
N LEU A 19 3.36 -6.07 10.46
CA LEU A 19 3.27 -6.20 9.00
C LEU A 19 4.42 -7.04 8.42
N ALA A 20 5.65 -6.84 8.90
CA ALA A 20 6.79 -7.62 8.47
C ALA A 20 6.66 -9.10 8.89
N ALA A 21 6.15 -9.39 10.10
CA ALA A 21 5.88 -10.75 10.56
C ALA A 21 4.79 -11.45 9.74
N LEU A 22 3.93 -10.69 9.05
CA LEU A 22 2.93 -11.19 8.12
C LEU A 22 3.45 -11.30 6.67
N ASP A 23 4.75 -11.20 6.41
CA ASP A 23 5.34 -11.15 5.06
C ASP A 23 4.73 -10.02 4.18
N CYS A 24 4.31 -8.93 4.80
CA CYS A 24 3.83 -7.75 4.07
C CYS A 24 4.99 -6.77 3.86
N PRO A 25 5.35 -6.46 2.60
CA PRO A 25 6.46 -5.56 2.32
C PRO A 25 6.06 -4.08 2.45
N ALA A 26 4.75 -3.78 2.55
CA ALA A 26 4.25 -2.43 2.80
C ALA A 26 4.62 -1.91 4.19
N ARG A 27 4.59 -0.59 4.34
CA ARG A 27 4.86 0.11 5.60
C ARG A 27 3.82 1.16 5.89
N VAL A 28 3.63 1.45 7.17
CA VAL A 28 2.78 2.56 7.62
C VAL A 28 3.61 3.68 8.20
N SER A 29 3.12 4.91 8.09
CA SER A 29 3.71 6.09 8.73
C SER A 29 2.62 7.03 9.28
N THR A 30 3.02 7.97 10.11
CA THR A 30 2.16 9.07 10.57
C THR A 30 1.89 10.03 9.42
N PRO A 31 0.64 10.51 9.23
CA PRO A 31 0.32 11.46 8.17
C PRO A 31 1.16 12.74 8.23
N LEU A 32 1.52 13.26 7.06
CA LEU A 32 2.14 14.57 6.97
C LEU A 32 1.08 15.67 7.17
N GLY A 33 1.05 16.26 8.36
CA GLY A 33 0.17 17.39 8.71
C GLY A 33 -0.84 17.06 9.81
N ASP A 34 -1.71 18.02 10.11
CA ASP A 34 -2.73 17.85 11.16
C ASP A 34 -3.93 17.10 10.54
N ASN A 35 -3.96 15.78 10.74
CA ASN A 35 -5.05 14.93 10.27
C ASN A 35 -5.94 14.55 11.47
N PRO A 36 -7.17 15.11 11.58
CA PRO A 36 -8.02 14.90 12.76
C PRO A 36 -8.60 13.48 12.82
N ASP A 37 -8.61 12.78 11.69
CA ASP A 37 -9.06 11.41 11.60
C ASP A 37 -7.86 10.51 11.91
N ARG A 38 -7.91 9.77 13.02
CA ARG A 38 -6.86 8.82 13.46
C ARG A 38 -6.54 7.80 12.36
N VAL A 39 -5.59 8.13 11.49
CA VAL A 39 -5.22 7.38 10.30
C VAL A 39 -3.70 7.29 10.17
N LEU A 40 -3.27 6.25 9.47
CA LEU A 40 -1.90 6.04 9.05
C LEU A 40 -1.81 6.16 7.54
N GLU A 41 -0.67 6.64 7.04
CA GLU A 41 -0.32 6.56 5.64
C GLU A 41 0.23 5.17 5.32
N LEU A 42 -0.37 4.47 4.36
CA LEU A 42 0.15 3.22 3.82
C LEU A 42 1.09 3.53 2.66
N HIS A 43 2.29 2.95 2.70
CA HIS A 43 3.32 3.08 1.67
C HIS A 43 3.69 1.73 1.09
N ASP A 44 4.08 1.75 -0.19
CA ASP A 44 4.73 0.62 -0.82
C ASP A 44 6.18 0.42 -0.31
N PRO A 45 6.87 -0.67 -0.71
CA PRO A 45 8.23 -0.95 -0.27
C PRO A 45 9.25 0.13 -0.69
N GLU A 46 8.93 0.90 -1.72
CA GLU A 46 9.73 2.03 -2.21
C GLU A 46 9.43 3.34 -1.46
N GLY A 47 8.49 3.35 -0.51
CA GLY A 47 8.10 4.49 0.30
C GLY A 47 7.04 5.39 -0.35
N ARG A 48 6.48 5.02 -1.50
CA ARG A 48 5.42 5.80 -2.17
C ARG A 48 4.11 5.63 -1.41
N PHE A 49 3.47 6.75 -1.10
CA PHE A 49 2.13 6.77 -0.52
C PHE A 49 1.12 6.08 -1.44
N LEU A 50 0.29 5.20 -0.86
CA LEU A 50 -0.76 4.47 -1.55
C LEU A 50 -2.14 5.00 -1.15
N CYS A 51 -2.44 5.00 0.15
CA CYS A 51 -3.72 5.46 0.70
C CYS A 51 -3.61 5.68 2.22
N PHE A 52 -4.67 6.25 2.81
CA PHE A 52 -4.85 6.27 4.26
C PHE A 52 -5.54 4.99 4.75
N VAL A 53 -5.12 4.48 5.90
CA VAL A 53 -5.76 3.38 6.64
C VAL A 53 -6.11 3.84 8.06
N PRO A 54 -7.28 3.47 8.62
CA PRO A 54 -7.59 3.81 10.01
C PRO A 54 -6.56 3.21 10.98
N GLU A 55 -6.13 3.96 11.99
CA GLU A 55 -5.23 3.45 13.06
C GLU A 55 -5.84 2.26 13.82
N SER A 56 -7.17 2.17 13.85
CA SER A 56 -7.91 1.05 14.44
C SER A 56 -7.88 -0.24 13.61
N SER A 57 -7.33 -0.19 12.40
CA SER A 57 -7.20 -1.35 11.52
C SER A 57 -6.10 -2.28 12.04
N SER A 58 -6.33 -3.59 12.01
CA SER A 58 -5.27 -4.54 12.32
C SER A 58 -4.24 -4.63 11.19
N PRO A 59 -2.99 -5.06 11.48
CA PRO A 59 -1.97 -5.33 10.46
C PRO A 59 -2.45 -6.29 9.36
N GLU A 60 -3.29 -7.28 9.68
CA GLU A 60 -3.87 -8.22 8.70
C GLU A 60 -4.81 -7.50 7.72
N MET A 61 -5.64 -6.58 8.21
CA MET A 61 -6.54 -5.79 7.37
C MET A 61 -5.74 -4.86 6.44
N VAL A 62 -4.67 -4.25 6.95
CA VAL A 62 -3.77 -3.42 6.14
C VAL A 62 -3.07 -4.26 5.06
N LYS A 63 -2.62 -5.47 5.39
CA LYS A 63 -2.08 -6.42 4.40
C LYS A 63 -3.11 -6.76 3.32
N ILE A 64 -4.37 -7.00 3.69
CA ILE A 64 -5.44 -7.26 2.71
C ILE A 64 -5.65 -6.04 1.80
N ALA A 65 -5.72 -4.83 2.36
CA ALA A 65 -5.85 -3.61 1.60
C ALA A 65 -4.68 -3.43 0.60
N TYR A 66 -3.46 -3.68 1.04
CA TYR A 66 -2.27 -3.65 0.18
C TYR A 66 -2.33 -4.68 -0.96
N ARG A 67 -2.75 -5.92 -0.68
CA ARG A 67 -2.91 -6.95 -1.71
C ARG A 67 -3.99 -6.57 -2.74
N LEU A 68 -5.10 -5.99 -2.29
CA LEU A 68 -6.16 -5.51 -3.18
C LEU A 68 -5.65 -4.36 -4.06
N TYR A 69 -4.83 -3.46 -3.51
CA TYR A 69 -4.18 -2.40 -4.28
C TYR A 69 -3.31 -2.98 -5.41
N LEU A 70 -2.44 -3.94 -5.10
CA LEU A 70 -1.59 -4.59 -6.12
C LEU A 70 -2.42 -5.31 -7.20
N GLN A 71 -3.49 -6.00 -6.81
CA GLN A 71 -4.40 -6.62 -7.77
C GLN A 71 -5.04 -5.60 -8.70
N GLY A 72 -5.49 -4.46 -8.14
CA GLY A 72 -6.04 -3.35 -8.92
C GLY A 72 -5.01 -2.75 -9.89
N LEU A 73 -3.75 -2.59 -9.46
CA LEU A 73 -2.66 -2.12 -10.30
C LEU A 73 -2.44 -3.06 -11.49
N HIS A 74 -2.33 -4.36 -11.25
CA HIS A 74 -2.13 -5.35 -12.33
C HIS A 74 -3.31 -5.42 -13.29
N ILE A 75 -4.55 -5.32 -12.80
CA ILE A 75 -5.73 -5.23 -13.67
C ILE A 75 -5.65 -3.97 -14.54
N GLY A 76 -5.28 -2.83 -13.95
CA GLY A 76 -5.10 -1.56 -14.67
C GLY A 76 -4.01 -1.65 -15.75
N GLU A 77 -2.86 -2.26 -15.42
CA GLU A 77 -1.76 -2.49 -16.36
C GLU A 77 -2.18 -3.41 -17.52
N GLN A 78 -2.87 -4.52 -17.24
CA GLN A 78 -3.37 -5.42 -18.27
C GLN A 78 -4.34 -4.71 -19.21
N LEU A 79 -5.25 -3.90 -18.68
CA LEU A 79 -6.20 -3.11 -19.48
C LEU A 79 -5.49 -2.04 -20.30
N ALA A 80 -4.51 -1.34 -19.72
CA ALA A 80 -3.70 -0.36 -20.43
C ALA A 80 -2.90 -1.01 -21.56
N TRP A 81 -2.30 -2.17 -21.31
CA TRP A 81 -1.56 -2.95 -22.28
C TRP A 81 -2.46 -3.45 -23.42
N ALA A 82 -3.63 -4.02 -23.11
CA ALA A 82 -4.61 -4.42 -24.10
C ALA A 82 -5.05 -3.24 -24.99
N LYS A 83 -5.21 -2.05 -24.41
CA LYS A 83 -5.51 -0.83 -25.16
C LYS A 83 -4.35 -0.41 -26.06
N LEU A 84 -3.10 -0.47 -25.60
CA LEU A 84 -1.93 -0.19 -26.42
C LEU A 84 -1.82 -1.17 -27.59
N GLN A 85 -2.01 -2.47 -27.34
CA GLN A 85 -2.03 -3.49 -28.41
C GLN A 85 -3.11 -3.21 -29.44
N ARG A 86 -4.31 -2.83 -29.00
CA ARG A 86 -5.40 -2.40 -29.90
C ARG A 86 -5.03 -1.16 -30.71
N MET A 87 -4.32 -0.19 -30.13
CA MET A 87 -3.87 1.01 -30.83
C MET A 87 -2.75 0.73 -31.84
N VAL A 88 -1.86 -0.21 -31.54
CA VAL A 88 -0.73 -0.60 -32.40
C VAL A 88 -1.13 -1.63 -33.47
N GLY A 89 -2.35 -2.18 -33.40
CA GLY A 89 -2.87 -3.12 -34.40
C GLY A 89 -2.34 -4.56 -34.22
N THR A 90 -1.66 -4.86 -33.11
CA THR A 90 -1.20 -6.22 -32.77
C THR A 90 -2.31 -7.01 -32.11
N THR A 91 -3.19 -7.60 -32.90
CA THR A 91 -4.02 -8.73 -32.48
C THR A 91 -3.17 -9.99 -32.50
N PHE A 92 -2.73 -10.47 -31.32
CA PHE A 92 -2.39 -11.89 -31.21
C PHE A 92 -3.69 -12.67 -31.32
N ASP A 93 -3.90 -13.26 -32.49
CA ASP A 93 -4.89 -14.30 -32.68
C ASP A 93 -4.45 -15.49 -31.81
N LEU A 94 -5.00 -15.58 -30.61
CA LEU A 94 -4.92 -16.80 -29.78
C LEU A 94 -5.89 -17.82 -30.38
N ALA A 95 -5.58 -18.28 -31.59
CA ALA A 95 -6.14 -19.48 -32.15
C ALA A 95 -5.21 -20.65 -31.82
N ASN A 96 -5.68 -21.49 -30.90
CA ASN A 96 -5.30 -22.88 -30.58
C ASN A 96 -3.97 -23.43 -31.09
#